data_AF-A0A4Q6FLM0-F1
#
_entry.id   AF-A0A4Q6FLM0-F1
#
_cell.length_a   1.000
_cell.length_b   1.000
_cell.length_c   1.000
_cell.angle_alpha   90.00
_cell.angle_beta   90.00
_cell.angle_gamma   90.00
#
_symmetry.space_group_name_H-M   'P 1'
#
loop_
_entity.id
_entity.type
_entity.pdbx_description
1 polymer ?
#
loop_
_entity_poly.entity_id
_entity_poly.type
_entity_poly.pdbx_seq_one_letter_code
_entity_poly.pdbx_strand_id
1 'polypeptide(L)' 'MKNFLSALDVDNVPKLVEEALALKASPWSHEALGKRKTLGLVFFNPSLR' A
#
# COMPACT_ATOMS: atom_id res chain seq x y z
N MET A 1 -7.90 -8.21 -0.03
CA MET A 1 -7.28 -8.13 -1.37
C MET A 1 -6.20 -9.20 -1.51
N LYS A 2 -6.29 -10.08 -2.52
CA LYS A 2 -5.26 -11.12 -2.78
C LYS A 2 -4.18 -10.65 -3.77
N ASN A 3 -4.59 -9.85 -4.77
CA ASN A 3 -3.73 -9.20 -5.77
C ASN A 3 -4.15 -7.73 -5.92
N PHE A 4 -3.26 -6.87 -6.40
CA PHE A 4 -3.52 -5.47 -6.75
C PHE A 4 -2.92 -5.16 -8.12
N LEU A 5 -3.68 -5.48 -9.17
CA LEU A 5 -3.26 -5.35 -10.58
C LEU A 5 -4.03 -4.24 -11.29
N SER A 6 -5.24 -3.93 -10.85
CA SER A 6 -6.09 -2.88 -11.43
C SER A 6 -6.94 -2.19 -10.36
N ALA A 7 -7.53 -1.05 -10.72
CA ALA A 7 -8.46 -0.34 -9.82
C ALA A 7 -9.70 -1.17 -9.45
N LEU A 8 -10.06 -2.18 -10.25
CA LEU A 8 -11.19 -3.07 -10.00
C LEU A 8 -10.93 -4.05 -8.85
N ASP A 9 -9.66 -4.22 -8.44
CA ASP A 9 -9.32 -5.06 -7.28
C ASP A 9 -9.63 -4.36 -5.93
N VAL A 10 -10.00 -3.08 -5.98
CA VAL A 10 -10.35 -2.27 -4.82
C VAL A 10 -11.86 -2.31 -4.61
N ASP A 11 -12.30 -2.97 -3.54
CA ASP A 11 -13.72 -3.08 -3.20
C ASP A 11 -14.39 -1.72 -2.93
N ASN A 12 -13.66 -0.78 -2.33
CA ASN A 12 -14.16 0.54 -1.97
C ASN A 12 -13.06 1.60 -2.04
N VAL A 13 -13.05 2.35 -3.15
CA VAL A 13 -12.05 3.41 -3.40
C VAL A 13 -12.17 4.57 -2.39
N PRO A 14 -13.36 5.12 -2.06
CA PRO A 14 -13.48 6.16 -1.04
C PRO A 14 -12.83 5.79 0.30
N LYS A 15 -13.06 4.58 0.79
CA LYS A 15 -12.47 4.09 2.04
C LYS A 15 -10.94 4.03 1.95
N LEU A 16 -10.39 3.57 0.83
CA LEU A 16 -8.94 3.52 0.61
C LEU A 16 -8.30 4.93 0.67
N VAL A 17 -9.01 5.95 0.16
CA VAL A 17 -8.55 7.35 0.24
C VAL A 17 -8.55 7.85 1.69
N GLU A 18 -9.58 7.55 2.46
CA GLU A 18 -9.63 7.91 3.89
C GLU A 18 -8.49 7.25 4.68
N GLU A 19 -8.23 5.96 4.44
CA GLU A 19 -7.11 5.24 5.05
C GLU A 19 -5.76 5.88 4.68
N ALA A 20 -5.57 6.26 3.41
CA ALA A 20 -4.35 6.94 2.95
C ALA A 20 -4.15 8.31 3.62
N LEU A 21 -5.22 9.09 3.80
CA LEU A 21 -5.15 10.39 4.51
C LEU A 21 -4.81 10.21 5.99
N ALA A 22 -5.39 9.21 6.65
CA ALA A 22 -5.08 8.88 8.04
C ALA A 22 -3.61 8.45 8.21
N LEU A 23 -3.10 7.60 7.31
CA LEU A 23 -1.68 7.20 7.29
C LEU A 23 -0.76 8.39 7.05
N LYS A 24 -1.13 9.31 6.15
CA LYS A 24 -0.36 10.54 5.91
C LYS A 24 -0.29 11.42 7.16
N ALA A 25 -1.38 11.51 7.93
CA ALA A 25 -1.44 12.28 9.16
C ALA A 25 -0.68 11.60 10.33
N SER A 26 -0.52 10.27 10.30
CA SER A 26 0.18 9.50 11.33
C SER A 26 1.02 8.37 10.73
N PRO A 27 2.20 8.67 10.14
CA PRO A 27 2.97 7.71 9.32
C PRO A 27 3.44 6.45 10.05
N TRP A 28 3.57 6.52 11.37
CA TRP A 28 4.09 5.44 12.22
C TRP A 28 3.00 4.65 12.94
N SER A 29 1.72 4.91 12.66
CA SER A 29 0.57 4.29 13.35
C SER A 29 0.54 2.75 13.25
N HIS A 30 1.23 2.17 12.27
CA HIS A 30 1.28 0.73 12.01
C HIS A 30 2.70 0.15 11.95
N GLU A 31 3.63 0.67 12.74
CA GLU A 31 5.04 0.24 12.76
C GLU A 31 5.23 -1.29 12.86
N ALA A 32 4.38 -1.97 13.64
CA ALA A 32 4.46 -3.41 13.83
C ALA A 32 3.90 -4.25 12.66
N LEU A 33 3.15 -3.66 11.72
CA LEU A 33 2.39 -4.39 10.69
C LEU A 33 3.32 -5.17 9.73
N GLY A 34 4.48 -4.57 9.40
CA GLY A 34 5.50 -5.18 8.54
C GLY A 34 6.52 -6.03 9.28
N LYS A 35 6.40 -6.22 10.60
CA LYS A 35 7.44 -6.87 11.41
C LYS A 35 7.69 -8.31 10.94
N ARG A 36 8.94 -8.59 10.57
CA ARG A 36 9.39 -9.89 10.00
C ARG A 36 8.65 -10.29 8.71
N LYS A 37 8.26 -9.29 7.89
CA LYS A 37 7.77 -9.49 6.52
C LYS A 37 8.80 -8.95 5.54
N THR A 38 8.94 -9.60 4.38
CA THR A 38 9.86 -9.19 3.31
C THR A 38 9.06 -8.88 2.05
N LEU A 39 9.29 -7.71 1.46
CA LEU A 39 8.69 -7.29 0.20
C LEU A 39 9.68 -7.51 -0.95
N GLY A 40 9.29 -8.24 -1.98
CA GLY A 40 10.07 -8.40 -3.21
C GLY A 40 9.66 -7.36 -4.26
N LEU A 41 10.62 -6.56 -4.74
CA LEU A 41 10.40 -5.59 -5.81
C LEU A 41 11.23 -5.99 -7.03
N VAL A 42 10.56 -6.24 -8.16
CA VAL A 42 11.20 -6.63 -9.43
C VAL A 42 10.92 -5.56 -10.46
N PHE A 43 11.98 -4.96 -10.99
CA PHE A 43 11.92 -3.92 -12.00
C PHE A 43 12.54 -4.42 -13.29
N PHE A 44 11.70 -4.61 -14.32
CA PHE A 44 12.18 -4.85 -15.68
C PHE A 44 12.62 -3.55 -16.38
N ASN A 45 12.21 -2.40 -15.85
CA ASN A 45 12.64 -1.06 -16.24
C ASN A 45 12.89 -0.23 -14.98
N PRO A 46 13.98 0.56 -14.90
CA PRO A 46 14.25 1.42 -13.74
C PRO A 46 13.14 2.45 -13.46
N SER A 47 12.88 2.74 -12.18
CA SER A 47 11.96 3.78 -11.71
C SER A 47 12.49 4.42 -10.42
N LEU A 48 12.30 5.73 -10.25
CA LEU A 48 12.86 6.51 -9.13
C LEU A 48 11.82 7.26 -8.28
N ARG A 49 10.60 7.44 -8.78
CA ARG A 49 9.50 8.09 -8.02
C ARG A 49 9.26 7.40 -6.68
#